data_AF-A0A387A7W9-F1
#
_entry.id   AF-A0A387A7W9-F1
#
_cell.length_a   1.000
_cell.length_b   1.000
_cell.length_c   1.000
_cell.angle_alpha   90.00
_cell.angle_beta   90.00
_cell.angle_gamma   90.00
#
_symmetry.space_group_name_H-M   'P 1'
#
loop_
_entity.id
_entity.type
_entity.pdbx_description
1 polymer ?
#
loop_
_entity_poly.entity_id
_entity_poly.type
_entity_poly.pdbx_seq_one_letter_code
_entity_poly.pdbx_strand_id
1 'polypeptide(L)' 'MNKLKKYLDELLEGKGKAIIEKEDVQEVLPRLEAVLEETGCVYSWSENMEGRVLVIIHEVK' A
#
# COMPACT_ATOMS: atom_id res chain seq x y z
N MET A 1 -17.50 0.46 -0.58
CA MET A 1 -16.22 0.91 -1.20
C MET A 1 -15.23 -0.22 -1.16
N ASN A 2 -14.46 -0.44 -2.23
CA ASN A 2 -13.42 -1.48 -2.25
C ASN A 2 -12.18 -0.95 -1.51
N LYS A 3 -11.78 -1.60 -0.41
CA LYS A 3 -10.67 -1.15 0.45
C LYS A 3 -9.35 -1.06 -0.31
N LEU A 4 -9.05 -2.04 -1.16
CA LEU A 4 -7.85 -2.03 -2.02
C LEU A 4 -7.80 -0.78 -2.90
N LYS A 5 -8.95 -0.42 -3.51
CA LYS A 5 -9.05 0.77 -4.37
C LYS A 5 -8.74 2.05 -3.58
N LYS A 6 -9.28 2.18 -2.36
CA LYS A 6 -9.01 3.31 -1.47
C LYS A 6 -7.49 3.51 -1.28
N TYR A 7 -6.76 2.46 -0.91
CA TYR A 7 -5.32 2.57 -0.65
C TYR A 7 -4.47 2.75 -1.91
N LEU A 8 -4.91 2.23 -3.06
CA LEU A 8 -4.29 2.54 -4.36
C LEU A 8 -4.50 4.01 -4.74
N ASP A 9 -5.70 4.56 -4.54
CA ASP A 9 -5.97 5.98 -4.76
C ASP A 9 -5.09 6.84 -3.82
N GLU A 10 -4.96 6.46 -2.54
CA GLU A 10 -4.04 7.13 -1.59
C GLU A 10 -2.58 7.08 -2.03
N LEU A 11 -2.10 5.97 -2.61
CA LEU A 11 -0.76 5.91 -3.18
C LEU A 11 -0.59 6.89 -4.35
N LEU A 12 -1.59 7.04 -5.20
CA LEU A 12 -1.54 7.96 -6.35
C LEU A 12 -1.59 9.42 -5.90
N GLU A 13 -2.51 9.76 -5.00
CA GLU A 13 -2.68 11.12 -4.48
C GLU A 13 -1.54 11.52 -3.52
N GLY A 14 -1.04 10.57 -2.73
CA GLY A 14 -0.01 10.72 -1.71
C GLY A 14 1.43 10.73 -2.24
N LYS A 15 1.63 10.86 -3.56
CA LYS A 15 2.96 10.80 -4.22
C LYS A 15 3.71 9.51 -3.91
N GLY A 16 3.04 8.38 -4.05
CA GLY A 16 3.56 7.05 -3.81
C GLY A 16 3.54 6.63 -2.34
N LYS A 17 2.74 7.26 -1.47
CA LYS A 17 2.68 6.92 -0.04
C LYS A 17 1.25 6.68 0.42
N ALA A 18 1.03 5.57 1.13
CA ALA A 18 -0.26 5.27 1.76
C ALA A 18 -0.04 4.63 3.13
N ILE A 19 -0.97 4.89 4.05
CA ILE A 19 -1.00 4.28 5.38
C ILE A 19 -2.20 3.34 5.42
N ILE A 20 -1.93 2.04 5.53
CA ILE A 20 -2.96 1.01 5.70
C ILE A 20 -3.28 0.88 7.18
N GLU A 21 -4.56 1.04 7.50
CA GLU A 21 -5.05 0.90 8.87
C GLU A 21 -4.98 -0.56 9.34
N LYS A 22 -4.70 -0.77 10.63
CA LYS A 22 -4.48 -2.09 11.24
C LYS A 22 -5.53 -3.14 10.86
N GLU A 23 -6.79 -2.72 10.87
CA GLU A 23 -7.96 -3.58 10.59
C GLU A 23 -7.99 -4.07 9.13
N ASP A 24 -7.31 -3.34 8.24
CA ASP A 24 -7.27 -3.61 6.82
C ASP A 24 -5.98 -4.30 6.37
N VAL A 25 -4.90 -4.27 7.17
CA VAL A 25 -3.58 -4.82 6.80
C VAL A 25 -3.68 -6.26 6.29
N GLN A 26 -4.33 -7.15 7.02
CA GLN A 26 -4.43 -8.57 6.67
C GLN A 26 -5.17 -8.82 5.35
N GLU A 27 -6.12 -7.97 4.99
CA GLU A 27 -6.91 -8.11 3.76
C GLU A 27 -6.27 -7.38 2.58
N VAL A 28 -5.76 -6.18 2.82
CA VAL A 28 -5.33 -5.24 1.78
C VAL A 28 -3.88 -5.43 1.41
N LEU A 29 -2.97 -5.59 2.39
CA LEU A 29 -1.53 -5.60 2.12
C LEU A 29 -1.14 -6.67 1.08
N PRO A 30 -1.55 -7.96 1.21
CA PRO A 30 -1.16 -8.97 0.23
C PRO A 30 -1.67 -8.69 -1.18
N ARG A 31 -2.85 -8.08 -1.29
CA ARG A 31 -3.46 -7.73 -2.58
C ARG A 31 -2.80 -6.50 -3.19
N LEU A 32 -2.38 -5.56 -2.35
CA LEU A 32 -1.66 -4.38 -2.76
C LEU A 32 -0.26 -4.75 -3.25
N GLU A 33 0.45 -5.61 -2.52
CA GLU A 33 1.74 -6.16 -2.92
C GLU A 33 1.66 -6.83 -4.31
N ALA A 34 0.67 -7.69 -4.52
CA ALA A 34 0.46 -8.34 -5.83
C ALA A 34 0.29 -7.33 -6.97
N VAL A 35 -0.52 -6.27 -6.77
CA VAL A 35 -0.71 -5.21 -7.78
C VAL A 35 0.59 -4.43 -8.01
N LEU A 36 1.32 -4.08 -6.96
CA LEU A 36 2.59 -3.35 -7.08
C LEU A 36 3.66 -4.20 -7.78
N GLU A 37 3.71 -5.50 -7.53
CA GLU A 37 4.59 -6.44 -8.22
C GLU A 37 4.22 -6.61 -9.70
N GLU A 38 2.93 -6.81 -10.01
CA GLU A 38 2.45 -6.92 -11.40
C GLU A 38 2.72 -5.66 -12.23
N THR A 39 2.65 -4.48 -11.59
CA THR A 39 2.94 -3.19 -12.23
C THR A 39 4.43 -2.87 -12.31
N GLY A 40 5.31 -3.71 -11.74
CA GLY A 40 6.75 -3.47 -11.73
C GLY A 40 7.18 -2.31 -10.83
N CYS A 41 6.36 -1.92 -9.86
CA CYS A 41 6.70 -0.90 -8.88
C CYS A 41 7.80 -1.41 -7.94
N VAL A 42 8.82 -0.58 -7.71
CA VAL A 42 9.76 -0.77 -6.62
C VAL A 42 9.15 -0.10 -5.39
N TYR A 43 8.82 -0.88 -4.37
CA TYR A 43 8.18 -0.39 -3.16
C TYR A 43 8.82 -0.96 -1.89
N SER A 44 8.51 -0.34 -0.77
CA SER A 44 8.83 -0.83 0.57
C SER A 44 7.68 -0.55 1.51
N TRP A 45 7.54 -1.36 2.55
CA TRP A 45 6.59 -1.07 3.62
C TRP A 45 7.18 -1.29 5.01
N SER A 46 6.59 -0.64 6.01
CA SER A 46 6.96 -0.77 7.42
C SER A 46 5.73 -0.71 8.30
N GLU A 47 5.64 -1.61 9.28
CA GLU A 47 4.59 -1.59 10.30
C GLU A 47 5.02 -0.78 11.52
N ASN A 48 4.12 0.05 12.06
CA ASN A 48 4.36 0.79 13.30
C ASN A 48 3.85 0.01 14.53
N MET A 49 4.11 0.53 15.74
CA MET A 49 3.72 -0.13 17.00
C MET A 49 2.19 -0.28 17.18
N GLU A 50 1.39 0.45 16.40
CA GLU A 50 -0.08 0.35 16.43
C GLU A 50 -0.62 -0.69 15.43
N GLY A 51 0.26 -1.33 14.65
CA GLY A 51 -0.09 -2.29 13.62
C GLY A 51 -0.58 -1.65 12.31
N ARG A 52 -0.30 -0.36 12.10
CA ARG A 52 -0.56 0.32 10.81
C ARG A 52 0.65 0.18 9.91
N VAL A 53 0.42 0.01 8.60
CA VAL A 53 1.49 -0.22 7.63
C VAL A 53 1.64 0.99 6.71
N LEU A 54 2.81 1.61 6.72
CA LEU A 54 3.19 2.61 5.75
C LEU A 54 3.75 1.92 4.51
N VAL A 55 3.18 2.18 3.34
CA VAL A 55 3.67 1.72 2.04
C VAL A 55 4.23 2.91 1.27
N ILE A 56 5.41 2.74 0.67
CA ILE A 56 6.09 3.75 -0.14
C ILE A 56 6.53 3.12 -1.48
N ILE A 57 6.09 3.72 -2.59
CA ILE A 57 6.59 3.44 -3.94
C ILE A 57 7.79 4.36 -4.19
N HIS A 58 8.93 3.77 -4.55
CA HIS A 58 10.17 4.49 -4.88
C HIS A 58 10.26 4.79 -6.36
N GLU A 59 9.97 3.79 -7.20
CA GLU A 59 10.13 3.86 -8.65
C GLU A 59 9.05 3.00 -9.33
N VAL A 60 8.68 3.38 -10.56
CA VAL A 60 7.85 2.55 -11.44
C VAL A 60 8.73 2.15 -12.61
N LYS A 61 8.90 0.85 -12.84
CA LYS A 61 9.70 0.34 -13.96
C LYS A 61 9.00 0.50 -15.30
#